data_AF-A0A8C6VPS2-F1
#
_entry.id   AF-A0A8C6VPS2-F1
#
_cell.length_a   1.000
_cell.length_b   1.000
_cell.length_c   1.000
_cell.angle_alpha   90.00
_cell.angle_beta   90.00
_cell.angle_gamma   90.00
#
_symmetry.space_group_name_H-M   'P 1'
#
loop_
_entity.id
_entity.type
_entity.pdbx_description
1 polymer ?
#
loop_
_entity_poly.entity_id
_entity_poly.type
_entity_poly.pdbx_seq_one_letter_code
_entity_poly.pdbx_strand_id
1 'polypeptide(L)'
;VGIIEGVRLELNDIVTETEILFIPESGVNLLGRDLMEVFGIELWDKQREVCMCVLTTVDEETIIPEVWAEEEKVSSMTMQPVQIKVKPGITELWTPQYSLSMKGREGLKPVINRLLKQGLLEPIMSPFNLAVQKKDGTYQLVHDLRRINEIVIPRFSVVPDPYTILGKIPPKAKWFTVTDLKDAFWACPLEEKSRDLFAFEWDDPKSVRKQQLRWTVLPQGYTESPLLFRQALEKKLITFKRKGGMTLIQYVDDLLLTGEKEGEVREASVDLLNWLGDQGLKVSKEKLSWRSGVNYGSNPSTRKRREGKLGSRRGGGKRA
;
A
#
# COMPACT_ATOMS: atom_id res chain seq x y z
N VAL A 1 -27.64 1.19 -1.30
CA VAL A 1 -27.60 -0.05 -0.49
C VAL A 1 -28.43 -1.12 -1.19
N GLY A 2 -27.78 -2.11 -1.78
CA GLY A 2 -28.46 -3.27 -2.38
C GLY A 2 -27.84 -4.56 -1.84
N ILE A 3 -28.64 -5.56 -1.50
CA ILE A 3 -28.14 -6.90 -1.19
C ILE A 3 -28.02 -7.63 -2.52
N ILE A 4 -26.83 -8.17 -2.81
CA ILE A 4 -26.62 -9.12 -3.90
C ILE A 4 -26.70 -10.50 -3.27
N GLU A 5 -27.83 -11.17 -3.48
CA GLU A 5 -28.07 -12.54 -3.03
C GLU A 5 -27.49 -13.53 -4.05
N GLY A 6 -27.03 -14.70 -3.58
CA GLY A 6 -26.54 -15.78 -4.44
C GLY A 6 -25.15 -15.57 -5.04
N VAL A 7 -24.26 -14.83 -4.36
CA VAL A 7 -22.87 -14.66 -4.81
C VAL A 7 -22.11 -15.96 -4.60
N ARG A 8 -21.77 -16.63 -5.70
CA ARG A 8 -20.85 -17.77 -5.71
C ARG A 8 -19.42 -17.29 -5.53
N LEU A 9 -18.82 -17.65 -4.41
CA LEU A 9 -17.40 -17.51 -4.12
C LEU A 9 -16.72 -18.84 -4.43
N GLU A 10 -15.77 -18.83 -5.36
CA GLU A 10 -14.97 -19.99 -5.72
C GLU A 10 -13.51 -19.72 -5.37
N LEU A 11 -12.98 -20.45 -4.37
CA LEU A 11 -11.59 -20.34 -3.95
C LEU A 11 -11.00 -21.75 -3.80
N ASN A 12 -10.04 -22.10 -4.66
CA ASN A 12 -9.38 -23.40 -4.68
C ASN A 12 -10.37 -24.59 -4.67
N ASP A 13 -11.25 -24.65 -5.67
CA ASP A 13 -12.28 -25.70 -5.88
C ASP A 13 -13.39 -25.79 -4.81
N ILE A 14 -13.41 -24.86 -3.85
CA ILE A 14 -14.50 -24.73 -2.89
C ILE A 14 -15.43 -23.63 -3.36
N VAL A 15 -16.65 -24.02 -3.74
CA VAL A 15 -17.72 -23.12 -4.16
C VAL A 15 -18.70 -22.93 -3.00
N THR A 16 -18.86 -21.70 -2.53
CA THR A 16 -19.86 -21.34 -1.52
C THR A 16 -20.75 -20.20 -2.01
N GLU A 17 -22.04 -20.25 -1.71
CA GLU A 17 -22.98 -19.15 -1.99
C GLU A 17 -23.18 -18.30 -0.73
N THR A 18 -23.11 -16.97 -0.88
CA THR A 18 -23.37 -16.02 0.20
C THR A 18 -24.12 -14.79 -0.30
N GLU A 19 -24.71 -14.05 0.64
CA GLU A 19 -25.32 -12.74 0.41
C GLU A 19 -24.29 -11.65 0.74
N ILE A 20 -24.14 -10.65 -0.13
CA ILE A 20 -23.21 -9.54 0.06
C ILE A 20 -23.99 -8.22 -0.01
N LEU A 21 -23.78 -7.34 0.99
CA LEU A 21 -24.35 -5.99 0.99
C LEU A 21 -23.43 -5.05 0.17
N PHE A 22 -24.01 -4.32 -0.77
CA PHE A 22 -23.33 -3.34 -1.63
C PHE A 22 -23.74 -1.91 -1.23
N ILE A 23 -22.80 -1.15 -0.67
CA ILE A 23 -22.98 0.26 -0.34
C ILE A 23 -22.09 1.13 -1.25
N PRO A 24 -22.64 1.72 -2.33
CA PRO A 24 -21.86 2.52 -3.27
C PRO A 24 -21.32 3.85 -2.69
N GLU A 25 -21.73 4.24 -1.48
CA GLU A 25 -21.45 5.55 -0.88
C GLU A 25 -20.34 5.60 0.21
N SER A 26 -19.63 4.50 0.52
CA SER A 26 -18.74 4.48 1.72
C SER A 26 -17.42 5.25 1.61
N GLY A 27 -16.96 5.60 0.41
CA GLY A 27 -15.91 6.60 0.16
C GLY A 27 -14.51 6.40 0.78
N VAL A 28 -14.29 5.42 1.68
CA VAL A 28 -13.00 5.21 2.37
C VAL A 28 -12.70 3.72 2.52
N ASN A 29 -11.49 3.33 2.11
CA ASN A 29 -11.02 1.95 2.04
C ASN A 29 -10.38 1.52 3.36
N LEU A 30 -10.75 0.34 3.89
CA LEU A 30 -10.21 -0.17 5.16
C LEU A 30 -9.17 -1.27 5.04
N LEU A 31 -8.96 -1.83 3.86
CA LEU A 31 -7.84 -2.71 3.53
C LEU A 31 -7.59 -2.52 2.02
N GLY A 32 -6.36 -2.68 1.55
CA GLY A 32 -6.02 -2.51 0.14
C GLY A 32 -7.03 -3.16 -0.81
N ARG A 33 -7.22 -2.55 -1.99
CA ARG A 33 -8.20 -2.94 -3.02
C ARG A 33 -8.17 -4.45 -3.32
N ASP A 34 -6.99 -5.06 -3.26
CA ASP A 34 -6.74 -6.48 -3.53
C ASP A 34 -7.34 -7.42 -2.47
N LEU A 35 -7.46 -6.98 -1.20
CA LEU A 35 -8.01 -7.79 -0.11
C LEU A 35 -9.54 -7.81 -0.15
N MET A 36 -10.19 -6.71 -0.56
CA MET A 36 -11.64 -6.72 -0.75
C MET A 36 -12.06 -7.44 -2.04
N GLU A 37 -11.26 -7.37 -3.10
CA GLU A 37 -11.53 -8.05 -4.37
C GLU A 37 -11.34 -9.57 -4.25
N VAL A 38 -10.37 -10.03 -3.44
CA VAL A 38 -10.17 -11.47 -3.16
C VAL A 38 -11.17 -12.02 -2.14
N PHE A 39 -11.62 -11.21 -1.17
CA PHE A 39 -12.43 -11.74 -0.05
C PHE A 39 -13.90 -11.29 -0.01
N GLY A 40 -14.32 -10.27 -0.76
CA GLY A 40 -15.71 -9.81 -0.74
C GLY A 40 -16.22 -9.39 0.65
N ILE A 41 -15.32 -9.04 1.57
CA ILE A 41 -15.66 -8.76 2.98
C ILE A 41 -16.03 -7.28 3.14
N GLU A 42 -17.34 -7.00 3.29
CA GLU A 42 -17.77 -6.00 4.27
C GLU A 42 -17.91 -6.72 5.62
N LEU A 43 -17.22 -6.25 6.67
CA LEU A 43 -17.33 -6.83 8.02
C LEU A 43 -18.72 -6.53 8.60
N TRP A 44 -19.65 -7.48 8.43
CA TRP A 44 -20.89 -7.54 9.20
C TRP A 44 -20.93 -8.83 10.00
N ASP A 45 -20.85 -8.72 11.32
CA ASP A 45 -21.45 -9.71 12.22
C ASP A 45 -22.84 -9.17 12.58
N LYS A 46 -23.91 -9.90 12.27
CA LYS A 46 -25.31 -9.52 12.59
C LYS A 46 -25.52 -9.27 14.10
N GLN A 47 -24.54 -9.56 14.95
CA GLN A 47 -24.56 -9.36 16.41
C GLN A 47 -23.50 -8.37 16.94
N ARG A 48 -22.55 -7.87 16.13
CA ARG A 48 -21.45 -7.01 16.61
C ARG A 48 -21.32 -5.72 15.80
N GLU A 49 -21.38 -4.61 16.52
CA GLU A 49 -21.10 -3.28 15.99
C GLU A 49 -19.58 -3.11 15.86
N VAL A 50 -19.07 -2.97 14.62
CA VAL A 50 -17.66 -2.69 14.32
C VAL A 50 -17.51 -1.21 13.99
N CYS A 51 -16.51 -0.55 14.55
CA CYS A 51 -16.31 0.89 14.40
C CYS A 51 -14.87 1.23 14.02
N MET A 52 -14.71 2.16 13.08
CA MET A 52 -13.41 2.76 12.81
C MET A 52 -13.07 3.79 13.88
N CYS A 53 -11.88 3.67 14.45
CA CYS A 53 -11.33 4.66 15.34
C CYS A 53 -10.85 5.86 14.51
N VAL A 54 -11.35 7.03 14.87
CA VAL A 54 -11.12 8.27 14.13
C VAL A 54 -10.14 9.16 14.90
N LEU A 55 -9.05 9.55 14.26
CA LEU A 55 -8.06 10.47 14.82
C LEU A 55 -8.56 11.92 14.76
N THR A 56 -8.13 12.74 15.71
CA THR A 56 -8.49 14.17 15.81
C THR A 56 -7.29 15.06 15.47
N THR A 57 -7.54 16.36 15.30
CA THR A 57 -6.47 17.34 15.08
C THR A 57 -5.52 17.45 16.28
N VAL A 58 -6.02 17.23 17.50
CA VAL A 58 -5.18 17.21 18.72
C VAL A 58 -4.25 15.99 18.69
N ASP A 59 -4.75 14.85 18.22
CA ASP A 59 -3.91 13.65 18.05
C ASP A 59 -2.82 13.92 17.00
N GLU A 60 -3.14 14.60 15.90
CA GLU A 60 -2.18 14.98 14.87
C GLU A 60 -1.01 15.80 15.41
N GLU A 61 -1.27 16.78 16.29
CA GLU A 61 -0.24 17.62 16.91
C GLU A 61 0.76 16.83 17.76
N THR A 62 0.38 15.63 18.20
CA THR A 62 1.23 14.72 18.97
C THR A 62 1.92 13.65 18.12
N ILE A 63 1.59 13.56 16.82
CA ILE A 63 2.21 12.62 15.89
C ILE A 63 3.44 13.28 15.27
N ILE A 64 4.58 12.59 15.30
CA ILE A 64 5.82 13.07 14.71
C ILE A 64 5.62 13.34 13.21
N PRO A 65 5.93 14.54 12.70
CA PRO A 65 5.68 14.89 11.29
C PRO A 65 6.42 13.99 10.30
N GLU A 66 7.51 13.36 10.73
CA GLU A 66 8.34 12.49 9.92
C GLU A 66 7.63 11.22 9.48
N VAL A 67 6.57 10.76 10.18
CA VAL A 67 5.83 9.55 9.77
C VAL A 67 5.06 9.77 8.46
N TRP A 68 4.75 11.01 8.09
CA TRP A 68 3.92 11.27 6.92
C TRP A 68 4.70 11.11 5.62
N ALA A 69 4.08 10.43 4.66
CA ALA A 69 4.60 10.35 3.32
C ALA A 69 4.49 11.70 2.62
N GLU A 70 5.62 12.23 2.19
CA GLU A 70 5.75 13.45 1.40
C GLU A 70 6.66 13.17 0.20
N GLU A 71 6.57 13.94 -0.87
CA GLU A 71 7.32 13.65 -2.11
C GLU A 71 8.83 13.50 -1.92
N GLU A 72 9.41 14.23 -0.95
CA GLU A 72 10.85 14.20 -0.69
C GLU A 72 11.27 13.17 0.38
N LYS A 73 10.33 12.70 1.21
CA LYS A 73 10.60 11.81 2.34
C LYS A 73 10.25 10.37 1.97
N VAL A 74 11.26 9.52 1.90
CA VAL A 74 11.08 8.08 1.61
C VAL A 74 11.22 7.23 2.85
N SER A 75 10.55 6.08 2.86
CA SER A 75 10.74 5.08 3.90
C SER A 75 12.19 4.57 3.86
N SER A 76 12.84 4.48 5.02
CA SER A 76 14.21 3.97 5.17
C SER A 76 14.34 3.29 6.52
N MET A 77 14.48 1.96 6.50
CA MET A 77 14.47 1.14 7.70
C MET A 77 15.88 0.69 8.04
N THR A 78 16.29 0.93 9.29
CA THR A 78 17.59 0.43 9.76
C THR A 78 17.52 -1.09 9.94
N MET A 79 18.17 -1.83 9.03
CA MET A 79 18.25 -3.29 9.03
C MET A 79 19.50 -3.77 8.27
N GLN A 80 19.84 -5.06 8.42
CA GLN A 80 20.84 -5.68 7.56
C GLN A 80 20.37 -5.66 6.10
N PRO A 81 21.19 -5.19 5.15
CA PRO A 81 20.84 -5.18 3.74
C PRO A 81 20.43 -6.56 3.23
N VAL A 82 19.40 -6.59 2.40
CA VAL A 82 18.83 -7.82 1.89
C VAL A 82 19.72 -8.37 0.78
N GLN A 83 20.26 -9.56 1.02
CA GLN A 83 20.94 -10.35 -0.01
C GLN A 83 19.93 -11.12 -0.85
N ILE A 84 20.07 -11.11 -2.17
CA ILE A 84 19.27 -11.89 -3.10
C ILE A 84 20.10 -13.06 -3.61
N LYS A 85 19.51 -14.27 -3.60
CA LYS A 85 20.18 -15.49 -4.07
C LYS A 85 19.55 -15.91 -5.38
N VAL A 86 20.38 -16.07 -6.41
CA VAL A 86 19.99 -16.60 -7.73
C VAL A 86 20.49 -18.03 -7.91
N LYS A 87 19.89 -18.76 -8.85
CA LYS A 87 20.33 -20.10 -9.23
C LYS A 87 21.82 -20.10 -9.62
N PRO A 88 22.59 -21.16 -9.29
CA PRO A 88 24.00 -21.25 -9.66
C PRO A 88 24.22 -21.11 -11.16
N GLY A 89 25.33 -20.48 -11.56
CA GLY A 89 25.74 -20.34 -12.96
C GLY A 89 25.18 -19.11 -13.68
N ILE A 90 24.33 -18.30 -13.04
CA ILE A 90 23.90 -17.01 -13.60
C ILE A 90 24.92 -15.93 -13.25
N THR A 91 25.66 -15.47 -14.24
CA THR A 91 26.63 -14.37 -14.12
C THR A 91 26.19 -13.09 -14.82
N GLU A 92 25.24 -13.19 -15.75
CA GLU A 92 24.65 -12.08 -16.50
C GLU A 92 23.21 -12.40 -16.88
N LEU A 93 22.39 -11.35 -17.07
CA LEU A 93 21.03 -11.46 -17.59
C LEU A 93 20.69 -10.19 -18.35
N TRP A 94 20.52 -10.29 -19.66
CA TRP A 94 20.23 -9.13 -20.50
C TRP A 94 18.84 -9.20 -21.13
N THR A 95 18.05 -8.16 -20.91
CA THR A 95 16.76 -7.91 -21.57
C THR A 95 16.82 -6.55 -22.27
N PRO A 96 16.56 -6.47 -23.58
CA PRO A 96 16.53 -5.20 -24.28
C PRO A 96 15.48 -4.26 -23.69
N GLN A 97 15.86 -2.98 -23.53
CA GLN A 97 14.96 -1.95 -23.03
C GLN A 97 13.81 -1.69 -24.00
N TYR A 98 12.58 -1.62 -23.48
CA TYR A 98 11.41 -1.25 -24.28
C TYR A 98 11.58 0.15 -24.86
N SER A 99 11.18 0.31 -26.12
CA SER A 99 11.19 1.61 -26.79
C SER A 99 10.19 2.56 -26.13
N LEU A 100 10.72 3.55 -25.41
CA LEU A 100 9.92 4.61 -24.79
C LEU A 100 9.78 5.78 -25.77
N SER A 101 8.54 6.20 -26.05
CA SER A 101 8.28 7.42 -26.82
C SER A 101 8.91 8.65 -26.16
N MET A 102 9.17 9.73 -26.92
CA MET A 102 9.69 10.99 -26.37
C MET A 102 8.86 11.47 -25.17
N LYS A 103 7.52 11.52 -25.33
CA LYS A 103 6.59 11.87 -24.26
C LYS A 103 6.69 10.94 -23.04
N GLY A 104 6.92 9.64 -23.26
CA GLY A 104 7.14 8.67 -22.19
C GLY A 104 8.41 8.95 -21.40
N ARG A 105 9.52 9.22 -22.09
CA ARG A 105 10.80 9.59 -21.47
C ARG A 105 10.70 10.93 -20.72
N GLU A 106 10.07 11.94 -21.32
CA GLU A 106 9.89 13.26 -20.69
C GLU A 106 9.08 13.16 -19.40
N GLY A 107 8.02 12.36 -19.38
CA GLY A 107 7.21 12.18 -18.19
C GLY A 107 7.87 11.32 -17.10
N LEU A 108 8.71 10.33 -17.47
CA LEU A 108 9.46 9.53 -16.49
C LEU A 108 10.69 10.27 -15.93
N LYS A 109 11.24 11.25 -16.65
CA LYS A 109 12.44 11.98 -16.22
C LYS A 109 12.33 12.59 -14.82
N PRO A 110 11.26 13.30 -14.43
CA PRO A 110 11.08 13.79 -13.06
C PRO A 110 11.09 12.66 -12.02
N VAL A 111 10.50 11.51 -12.35
CA VAL A 111 10.47 10.34 -11.44
C VAL A 111 11.87 9.76 -11.26
N ILE A 112 12.61 9.53 -12.35
CA ILE A 112 14.00 9.04 -12.28
C ILE A 112 14.89 10.00 -11.50
N ASN A 113 14.79 11.31 -11.76
CA ASN A 113 15.56 12.32 -11.05
C ASN A 113 15.24 12.35 -9.55
N ARG A 114 13.97 12.20 -9.18
CA ARG A 114 13.56 12.11 -7.77
C ARG A 114 14.15 10.87 -7.09
N LEU A 115 14.04 9.71 -7.73
CA LEU A 115 14.58 8.45 -7.20
C LEU A 115 16.11 8.49 -7.05
N LEU A 116 16.82 9.13 -7.98
CA LEU A 116 18.26 9.39 -7.89
C LEU A 116 18.59 10.35 -6.74
N LYS A 117 17.86 11.48 -6.61
CA LYS A 117 18.04 12.45 -5.51
C LYS A 117 17.83 11.80 -4.14
N GLN A 118 16.91 10.85 -4.05
CA GLN A 118 16.60 10.10 -2.83
C GLN A 118 17.54 8.92 -2.58
N GLY A 119 18.48 8.64 -3.49
CA GLY A 119 19.41 7.52 -3.37
C GLY A 119 18.75 6.15 -3.52
N LEU A 120 17.51 6.07 -4.01
CA LEU A 120 16.79 4.82 -4.30
C LEU A 120 17.27 4.16 -5.60
N LEU A 121 17.79 4.99 -6.51
CA LEU A 121 18.50 4.57 -7.70
C LEU A 121 19.93 5.10 -7.64
N GLU A 122 20.86 4.37 -8.27
CA GLU A 122 22.22 4.84 -8.50
C GLU A 122 22.72 4.46 -9.91
N PRO A 123 23.57 5.27 -10.55
CA PRO A 123 24.19 4.93 -11.82
C PRO A 123 25.17 3.77 -11.68
N ILE A 124 25.21 2.89 -12.68
CA ILE A 124 26.13 1.74 -12.71
C ILE A 124 26.50 1.37 -14.15
N MET A 125 27.49 0.50 -14.30
CA MET A 125 27.67 -0.34 -15.49
C MET A 125 27.57 -1.79 -15.03
N SER A 126 26.46 -2.45 -15.34
CA SER A 126 26.12 -3.79 -14.85
C SER A 126 26.06 -4.80 -16.00
N PRO A 127 26.51 -6.05 -15.83
CA PRO A 127 26.28 -7.12 -16.80
C PRO A 127 24.80 -7.56 -16.85
N PHE A 128 23.98 -7.06 -15.93
CA PHE A 128 22.54 -7.29 -15.91
C PHE A 128 21.80 -6.10 -16.53
N ASN A 129 20.70 -6.39 -17.20
CA ASN A 129 19.77 -5.38 -17.68
C ASN A 129 18.36 -5.95 -17.80
N LEU A 130 17.40 -5.22 -17.26
CA LEU A 130 15.98 -5.51 -17.36
C LEU A 130 15.26 -4.32 -17.96
N ALA A 131 14.10 -4.58 -18.57
CA ALA A 131 13.35 -3.55 -19.25
C ALA A 131 12.47 -2.78 -18.25
N VAL A 132 12.42 -1.46 -18.40
CA VAL A 132 11.42 -0.62 -17.72
C VAL A 132 10.37 -0.14 -18.71
N GLN A 133 9.17 0.12 -18.19
CA GLN A 133 8.09 0.74 -18.94
C GLN A 133 7.44 1.83 -18.09
N LYS A 134 6.63 2.68 -18.73
CA LYS A 134 5.69 3.53 -17.99
C LYS A 134 4.45 2.71 -17.63
N LYS A 135 3.80 3.03 -16.53
CA LYS A 135 2.45 2.54 -16.24
C LYS A 135 1.44 3.19 -17.19
N ASP A 136 0.36 2.49 -17.50
CA ASP A 136 -0.72 3.07 -18.30
C ASP A 136 -1.40 4.22 -17.54
N GLY A 137 -1.69 5.30 -18.26
CA GLY A 137 -2.37 6.50 -17.73
C GLY A 137 -1.56 7.38 -16.78
N THR A 138 -0.39 6.96 -16.29
CA THR A 138 0.45 7.74 -15.36
C THR A 138 1.94 7.63 -15.69
N TYR A 139 2.75 8.63 -15.33
CA TYR A 139 4.21 8.55 -15.50
C TYR A 139 4.86 7.86 -14.31
N GLN A 140 4.49 6.60 -14.06
CA GLN A 140 5.13 5.77 -13.03
C GLN A 140 6.10 4.79 -13.69
N LEU A 141 7.29 4.63 -13.10
CA LEU A 141 8.28 3.65 -13.54
C LEU A 141 7.83 2.24 -13.13
N VAL A 142 7.71 1.34 -14.10
CA VAL A 142 7.41 -0.07 -13.88
C VAL A 142 8.60 -0.88 -14.37
N HIS A 143 9.20 -1.65 -13.48
CA HIS A 143 10.36 -2.48 -13.79
C HIS A 143 9.90 -3.90 -14.10
N ASP A 144 10.20 -4.41 -15.30
CA ASP A 144 9.86 -5.78 -15.67
C ASP A 144 10.87 -6.76 -15.07
N LEU A 145 10.50 -7.30 -13.92
CA LEU A 145 11.33 -8.20 -13.13
C LEU A 145 11.01 -9.68 -13.37
N ARG A 146 10.18 -10.02 -14.37
CA ARG A 146 9.75 -11.41 -14.62
C ARG A 146 10.91 -12.39 -14.75
N ARG A 147 11.94 -12.03 -15.53
CA ARG A 147 13.11 -12.89 -15.74
C ARG A 147 13.96 -13.06 -14.48
N ILE A 148 14.06 -12.04 -13.63
CA ILE A 148 14.72 -12.18 -12.32
C ILE A 148 13.90 -13.10 -11.41
N ASN A 149 12.60 -12.92 -11.38
CA ASN A 149 11.70 -13.72 -10.55
C ASN A 149 11.78 -15.24 -10.90
N GLU A 150 12.08 -15.60 -12.15
CA GLU A 150 12.27 -16.99 -12.60
C GLU A 150 13.58 -17.64 -12.12
N ILE A 151 14.63 -16.84 -11.90
CA ILE A 151 15.99 -17.34 -11.60
C ILE A 151 16.39 -17.20 -10.14
N VAL A 152 15.62 -16.44 -9.35
CA VAL A 152 15.83 -16.32 -7.91
C VAL A 152 15.52 -17.64 -7.21
N ILE A 153 16.30 -17.95 -6.16
CA ILE A 153 16.03 -19.07 -5.27
C ILE A 153 14.99 -18.60 -4.25
N PRO A 154 13.74 -19.11 -4.28
CA PRO A 154 12.69 -18.63 -3.40
C PRO A 154 13.01 -18.96 -1.95
N ARG A 155 12.79 -18.01 -1.04
CA ARG A 155 12.74 -18.30 0.40
C ARG A 155 11.48 -19.08 0.74
N PHE A 156 11.58 -19.87 1.81
CA PHE A 156 10.40 -20.49 2.39
C PHE A 156 9.44 -19.40 2.87
N SER A 157 8.25 -19.36 2.27
CA SER A 157 7.21 -18.39 2.59
C SER A 157 6.27 -18.98 3.63
N VAL A 158 6.20 -18.33 4.79
CA VAL A 158 5.11 -18.51 5.75
C VAL A 158 4.34 -17.21 5.78
N VAL A 159 3.73 -16.84 4.66
CA VAL A 159 2.69 -15.80 4.69
C VAL A 159 1.43 -16.50 5.19
N PRO A 160 0.97 -16.23 6.42
CA PRO A 160 -0.28 -16.81 6.88
C PRO A 160 -1.39 -16.35 5.93
N ASP A 161 -2.25 -17.28 5.57
CA ASP A 161 -3.42 -16.97 4.75
C ASP A 161 -4.24 -15.86 5.43
N PRO A 162 -4.92 -14.99 4.66
CA PRO A 162 -5.71 -13.90 5.25
C PRO A 162 -6.78 -14.38 6.25
N TYR A 163 -7.38 -15.56 6.11
CA TYR A 163 -8.30 -16.08 7.13
C TYR A 163 -7.60 -16.38 8.45
N THR A 164 -6.40 -16.94 8.40
CA THR A 164 -5.53 -17.18 9.56
C THR A 164 -5.13 -15.87 10.24
N ILE A 165 -4.91 -14.81 9.45
CA ILE A 165 -4.61 -13.46 9.93
C ILE A 165 -5.84 -12.86 10.63
N LEU A 166 -7.02 -12.95 10.01
CA LEU A 166 -8.28 -12.45 10.58
C LEU A 166 -8.71 -13.22 11.83
N GLY A 167 -8.41 -14.52 11.92
CA GLY A 167 -8.64 -15.33 13.12
C GLY A 167 -7.89 -14.84 14.37
N LYS A 168 -6.91 -13.94 14.22
CA LYS A 168 -6.22 -13.28 15.34
C LYS A 168 -7.01 -12.13 15.95
N ILE A 169 -8.07 -11.65 15.28
CA ILE A 169 -8.91 -10.56 15.78
C ILE A 169 -9.69 -11.09 17.00
N PRO A 170 -9.55 -10.46 18.18
CA PRO A 170 -10.30 -10.89 19.36
C PRO A 170 -11.82 -10.80 19.12
N PRO A 171 -12.63 -11.75 19.60
CA PRO A 171 -14.09 -11.70 19.41
C PRO A 171 -14.77 -10.45 19.98
N LYS A 172 -14.16 -9.83 21.00
CA LYS A 172 -14.66 -8.62 21.66
C LYS A 172 -14.17 -7.32 21.02
N ALA A 173 -13.28 -7.41 20.03
CA ALA A 173 -12.73 -6.25 19.38
C ALA A 173 -13.84 -5.47 18.66
N LYS A 174 -13.90 -4.17 18.93
CA LYS A 174 -14.94 -3.26 18.44
C LYS A 174 -14.36 -2.11 17.61
N TRP A 175 -13.19 -1.63 17.98
CA TRP A 175 -12.56 -0.45 17.40
C TRP A 175 -11.32 -0.83 16.59
N PHE A 176 -11.18 -0.22 15.42
CA PHE A 176 -10.13 -0.56 14.46
C PHE A 176 -9.45 0.69 13.91
N THR A 177 -8.14 0.62 13.72
CA THR A 177 -7.36 1.59 12.95
C THR A 177 -6.57 0.83 11.89
N VAL A 178 -6.63 1.33 10.66
CA VAL A 178 -5.90 0.78 9.51
C VAL A 178 -4.84 1.79 9.13
N THR A 179 -3.59 1.36 9.02
CA THR A 179 -2.45 2.18 8.61
C THR A 179 -1.82 1.58 7.37
N ASP A 180 -1.74 2.35 6.30
CA ASP A 180 -1.14 1.97 5.02
C ASP A 180 0.27 2.56 4.92
N LEU A 181 1.27 1.68 4.80
CA LEU A 181 2.66 2.07 4.66
C LEU A 181 2.97 2.44 3.22
N LYS A 182 3.44 3.67 3.02
CA LYS A 182 3.73 4.21 1.69
C LYS A 182 5.08 3.72 1.17
N ASP A 183 5.05 3.17 -0.04
CA ASP A 183 6.24 2.68 -0.78
C ASP A 183 7.15 1.80 0.11
N ALA A 184 6.51 0.91 0.89
CA ALA A 184 7.12 0.28 2.05
C ALA A 184 8.34 -0.60 1.69
N PHE A 185 8.35 -1.22 0.51
CA PHE A 185 9.49 -2.01 0.04
C PHE A 185 10.78 -1.20 -0.07
N TRP A 186 10.69 0.09 -0.40
CA TRP A 186 11.86 0.97 -0.46
C TRP A 186 12.53 1.17 0.91
N ALA A 187 11.83 0.85 2.00
CA ALA A 187 12.42 0.86 3.33
C ALA A 187 13.52 -0.19 3.49
N CYS A 188 13.52 -1.26 2.69
CA CYS A 188 14.47 -2.36 2.82
C CYS A 188 15.67 -2.16 1.87
N PRO A 189 16.88 -1.87 2.39
CA PRO A 189 18.07 -1.73 1.57
C PRO A 189 18.50 -3.07 0.97
N LEU A 190 19.03 -3.05 -0.26
CA LEU A 190 19.66 -4.19 -0.91
C LEU A 190 21.16 -4.26 -0.58
N GLU A 191 21.66 -5.48 -0.37
CA GLU A 191 23.09 -5.75 -0.35
C GLU A 191 23.71 -5.32 -1.69
N GLU A 192 24.85 -4.66 -1.65
CA GLU A 192 25.50 -4.07 -2.84
C GLU A 192 25.65 -5.06 -4.00
N LYS A 193 26.09 -6.30 -3.71
CA LYS A 193 26.25 -7.38 -4.71
C LYS A 193 24.92 -7.82 -5.34
N SER A 194 23.80 -7.60 -4.65
CA SER A 194 22.46 -7.96 -5.12
C SER A 194 21.80 -6.85 -5.94
N ARG A 195 22.33 -5.61 -5.89
CA ARG A 195 21.73 -4.46 -6.59
C ARG A 195 21.82 -4.60 -8.11
N ASP A 196 22.89 -5.19 -8.62
CA ASP A 196 23.10 -5.37 -10.05
C ASP A 196 21.99 -6.19 -10.71
N LEU A 197 21.39 -7.13 -9.98
CA LEU A 197 20.24 -7.92 -10.45
C LEU A 197 19.07 -7.06 -10.91
N PHE A 198 18.96 -5.82 -10.42
CA PHE A 198 17.88 -4.90 -10.70
C PHE A 198 18.37 -3.68 -11.50
N ALA A 199 19.40 -3.86 -12.32
CA ALA A 199 19.84 -2.84 -13.27
C ALA A 199 18.92 -2.73 -14.49
N PHE A 200 18.73 -1.52 -15.00
CA PHE A 200 17.98 -1.21 -16.20
C PHE A 200 18.57 -0.02 -16.95
N GLU A 201 18.30 0.06 -18.24
CA GLU A 201 18.72 1.19 -19.08
C GLU A 201 17.76 2.38 -18.94
N TRP A 202 18.35 3.57 -18.81
CA TRP A 202 17.66 4.84 -18.88
C TRP A 202 18.28 5.74 -19.95
N ASP A 203 17.44 6.26 -20.84
CA ASP A 203 17.80 7.21 -21.88
C ASP A 203 17.16 8.56 -21.59
N ASP A 204 17.98 9.54 -21.19
CA ASP A 204 17.50 10.86 -20.80
C ASP A 204 17.12 11.68 -22.05
N PRO A 205 15.85 12.14 -22.16
CA PRO A 205 15.36 12.85 -23.34
C PRO A 205 16.00 14.23 -23.56
N LYS A 206 16.62 14.85 -22.54
CA LYS A 206 17.28 16.17 -22.67
C LYS A 206 18.77 16.07 -22.94
N SER A 207 19.46 15.11 -22.33
CA SER A 207 20.92 14.97 -22.48
C SER A 207 21.30 13.96 -23.56
N VAL A 208 20.35 13.15 -24.04
CA VAL A 208 20.57 12.05 -25.01
C VAL A 208 21.61 11.03 -24.52
N ARG A 209 21.91 11.05 -23.21
CA ARG A 209 22.83 10.12 -22.58
C ARG A 209 22.06 8.87 -22.20
N LYS A 210 22.49 7.73 -22.75
CA LYS A 210 22.13 6.41 -22.25
C LYS A 210 23.02 6.05 -21.06
N GLN A 211 22.40 5.56 -20.00
CA GLN A 211 23.09 5.04 -18.82
C GLN A 211 22.33 3.85 -18.26
N GLN A 212 22.99 3.02 -17.45
CA GLN A 212 22.30 2.05 -16.62
C GLN A 212 22.12 2.61 -15.21
N LEU A 213 20.96 2.32 -14.64
CA LEU A 213 20.62 2.61 -13.26
C LEU A 213 20.29 1.29 -12.56
N ARG A 214 20.54 1.20 -11.26
CA ARG A 214 20.11 0.06 -10.44
C ARG A 214 19.43 0.52 -9.18
N TRP A 215 18.58 -0.32 -8.62
CA TRP A 215 17.93 -0.08 -7.34
C TRP A 215 18.89 -0.32 -6.16
N THR A 216 18.85 0.55 -5.16
CA THR A 216 19.61 0.40 -3.90
C THR A 216 18.80 -0.25 -2.79
N VAL A 217 17.49 -0.38 -3.01
CA VAL A 217 16.46 -0.90 -2.10
C VAL A 217 15.60 -1.94 -2.83
N LEU A 218 14.75 -2.68 -2.12
CA LEU A 218 13.86 -3.65 -2.75
C LEU A 218 12.92 -2.96 -3.77
N PRO A 219 12.96 -3.36 -5.06
CA PRO A 219 12.09 -2.76 -6.06
C PRO A 219 10.67 -3.32 -5.98
N GLN A 220 9.72 -2.51 -6.47
CA GLN A 220 8.36 -2.97 -6.74
C GLN A 220 8.37 -3.96 -7.92
N GLY A 221 7.56 -5.02 -7.84
CA GLY A 221 7.47 -6.08 -8.87
C GLY A 221 8.41 -7.28 -8.64
N TYR A 222 9.30 -7.21 -7.65
CA TYR A 222 10.12 -8.36 -7.24
C TYR A 222 9.30 -9.30 -6.37
N THR A 223 9.26 -10.59 -6.74
CA THR A 223 8.34 -11.57 -6.13
C THR A 223 8.53 -11.74 -4.62
N GLU A 224 9.77 -11.62 -4.11
CA GLU A 224 10.00 -11.76 -2.67
C GLU A 224 9.89 -10.44 -1.88
N SER A 225 9.71 -9.28 -2.53
CA SER A 225 9.60 -7.99 -1.83
C SER A 225 8.55 -7.99 -0.73
N PRO A 226 7.31 -8.48 -0.95
CA PRO A 226 6.30 -8.56 0.11
C PRO A 226 6.73 -9.41 1.31
N LEU A 227 7.33 -10.58 1.08
CA LEU A 227 7.78 -11.49 2.14
C LEU A 227 8.93 -10.89 2.94
N LEU A 228 9.91 -10.31 2.25
CA LEU A 228 11.09 -9.72 2.86
C LEU A 228 10.74 -8.50 3.71
N PHE A 229 9.90 -7.61 3.18
CA PHE A 229 9.39 -6.47 3.92
C PHE A 229 8.58 -6.93 5.14
N ARG A 230 7.68 -7.91 4.96
CA ARG A 230 6.90 -8.48 6.06
C ARG A 230 7.79 -8.96 7.20
N GLN A 231 8.77 -9.81 6.91
CA GLN A 231 9.68 -10.36 7.92
C GLN A 231 10.52 -9.28 8.61
N ALA A 232 10.95 -8.26 7.86
CA ALA A 232 11.74 -7.18 8.41
C ALA A 232 10.91 -6.29 9.36
N LEU A 233 9.68 -5.96 8.98
CA LEU A 233 8.76 -5.20 9.83
C LEU A 233 8.30 -6.02 11.04
N GLU A 234 7.97 -7.29 10.88
CA GLU A 234 7.57 -8.19 11.98
C GLU A 234 8.64 -8.24 13.08
N LYS A 235 9.92 -8.34 12.70
CA LYS A 235 11.05 -8.29 13.65
C LYS A 235 11.11 -6.98 14.44
N LYS A 236 10.79 -5.85 13.81
CA LYS A 236 10.75 -4.55 14.48
C LYS A 236 9.52 -4.42 15.37
N LEU A 237 8.36 -4.86 14.90
CA LEU A 237 7.11 -4.80 15.66
C LEU A 237 7.16 -5.53 17.01
N ILE A 238 8.07 -6.49 17.20
CA ILE A 238 8.33 -7.11 18.53
C ILE A 238 8.71 -6.07 19.59
N THR A 239 9.36 -4.98 19.19
CA THR A 239 9.78 -3.88 20.07
C THR A 239 8.68 -2.87 20.35
N PHE A 240 7.59 -2.88 19.55
CA PHE A 240 6.46 -2.00 19.75
C PHE A 240 5.65 -2.45 20.97
N LYS A 241 5.68 -1.64 22.03
CA LYS A 241 4.92 -1.89 23.25
C LYS A 241 3.48 -1.44 23.04
N ARG A 242 2.54 -2.35 23.31
CA ARG A 242 1.10 -2.10 23.26
C ARG A 242 0.49 -2.23 24.65
N LYS A 243 -0.55 -1.43 24.92
CA LYS A 243 -1.40 -1.62 26.10
C LYS A 243 -2.12 -2.97 26.01
N GLY A 244 -2.43 -3.58 27.16
CA GLY A 244 -3.11 -4.86 27.23
C GLY A 244 -4.49 -4.82 26.54
N GLY A 245 -4.88 -5.91 25.89
CA GLY A 245 -6.17 -6.02 25.18
C GLY A 245 -6.17 -5.53 23.73
N MET A 246 -5.03 -5.03 23.22
CA MET A 246 -4.88 -4.61 21.82
C MET A 246 -4.24 -5.69 20.96
N THR A 247 -4.74 -5.86 19.73
CA THR A 247 -4.15 -6.74 18.72
C THR A 247 -3.68 -5.90 17.55
N LEU A 248 -2.40 -6.04 17.19
CA LEU A 248 -1.83 -5.47 15.98
C LEU A 248 -1.58 -6.60 14.99
N ILE A 249 -2.08 -6.43 13.78
CA ILE A 249 -2.03 -7.39 12.69
C ILE A 249 -1.32 -6.75 11.52
N GLN A 250 -0.35 -7.46 10.95
CA GLN A 250 0.36 -7.03 9.75
C GLN A 250 -0.07 -7.88 8.56
N TYR A 251 -0.47 -7.20 7.49
CA TYR A 251 -0.69 -7.76 6.16
C TYR A 251 0.16 -7.02 5.14
N VAL A 252 1.36 -7.56 4.85
CA VAL A 252 2.34 -6.94 3.94
C VAL A 252 2.63 -5.49 4.37
N ASP A 253 2.06 -4.50 3.66
CA ASP A 253 2.24 -3.06 3.86
C ASP A 253 1.09 -2.41 4.65
N ASP A 254 0.04 -3.17 4.98
CA ASP A 254 -1.09 -2.74 5.80
C ASP A 254 -0.91 -3.20 7.26
N LEU A 255 -1.22 -2.30 8.19
CA LEU A 255 -1.28 -2.57 9.63
C LEU A 255 -2.69 -2.33 10.14
N LEU A 256 -3.27 -3.34 10.79
CA LEU A 256 -4.57 -3.28 11.44
C LEU A 256 -4.39 -3.37 12.96
N LEU A 257 -4.68 -2.28 13.66
CA LEU A 257 -4.71 -2.21 15.11
C LEU A 257 -6.15 -2.30 15.60
N THR A 258 -6.42 -3.11 16.62
CA THR A 258 -7.78 -3.31 17.12
C THR A 258 -7.87 -3.55 18.63
N GLY A 259 -9.02 -3.20 19.21
CA GLY A 259 -9.32 -3.36 20.63
C GLY A 259 -10.79 -3.13 20.99
N GLU A 260 -11.13 -3.25 22.27
CA GLU A 260 -12.52 -3.14 22.76
C GLU A 260 -12.97 -1.69 23.00
N LYS A 261 -12.05 -0.78 23.35
CA LYS A 261 -12.37 0.60 23.73
C LYS A 261 -11.76 1.62 22.77
N GLU A 262 -12.58 2.58 22.32
CA GLU A 262 -12.18 3.62 21.36
C GLU A 262 -10.96 4.40 21.82
N GLY A 263 -10.99 4.92 23.06
CA GLY A 263 -9.90 5.77 23.58
C GLY A 263 -8.57 5.05 23.66
N GLU A 264 -8.56 3.77 24.04
CA GLU A 264 -7.34 2.95 24.10
C GLU A 264 -6.79 2.65 22.70
N VAL A 265 -7.67 2.36 21.73
CA VAL A 265 -7.28 2.17 20.32
C VAL A 265 -6.73 3.47 19.75
N ARG A 266 -7.36 4.62 20.02
CA ARG A 266 -6.91 5.93 19.53
C ARG A 266 -5.52 6.28 20.03
N GLU A 267 -5.28 6.13 21.33
CA GLU A 267 -3.95 6.36 21.93
C GLU A 267 -2.92 5.41 21.33
N ALA A 268 -3.23 4.12 21.23
CA ALA A 268 -2.32 3.14 20.65
C ALA A 268 -2.06 3.36 19.15
N SER A 269 -3.01 3.96 18.42
CA SER A 269 -2.83 4.38 17.01
C SER A 269 -1.86 5.54 16.89
N VAL A 270 -1.93 6.53 17.79
CA VAL A 270 -0.94 7.61 17.87
C VAL A 270 0.45 7.05 18.22
N ASP A 271 0.52 6.18 19.23
CA ASP A 271 1.77 5.51 19.62
C ASP A 271 2.36 4.70 18.46
N LEU A 272 1.52 4.00 17.68
CA LEU A 272 1.94 3.24 16.51
C LEU A 272 2.50 4.16 15.42
N LEU A 273 1.85 5.27 15.11
CA LEU A 273 2.31 6.23 14.11
C LEU A 273 3.65 6.86 14.51
N ASN A 274 3.79 7.24 15.78
CA ASN A 274 5.06 7.72 16.31
C ASN A 274 6.16 6.66 16.22
N TRP A 275 5.87 5.44 16.64
CA TRP A 275 6.83 4.35 16.54
C TRP A 275 7.23 4.05 15.08
N LEU A 276 6.28 4.09 14.13
CA LEU A 276 6.56 3.87 12.70
C LEU A 276 7.50 4.93 12.14
N GLY A 277 7.28 6.21 12.47
CA GLY A 277 8.17 7.28 12.04
C GLY A 277 9.57 7.16 12.66
N ASP A 278 9.67 6.74 13.93
CA ASP A 278 10.97 6.43 14.58
C ASP A 278 11.69 5.26 13.90
N GLN A 279 10.94 4.29 13.35
CA GLN A 279 11.51 3.20 12.54
C GLN A 279 11.88 3.63 11.11
N GLY A 280 11.61 4.88 10.74
CA GLY A 280 11.89 5.45 9.43
C GLY A 280 10.86 5.09 8.36
N LEU A 281 9.68 4.58 8.74
CA LEU A 281 8.60 4.23 7.83
C LEU A 281 7.68 5.43 7.55
N LYS A 282 7.10 5.45 6.36
CA LYS A 282 6.14 6.48 5.94
C LYS A 282 4.73 5.93 5.82
N VAL A 283 3.75 6.75 6.17
CA VAL A 283 2.33 6.42 6.19
C VAL A 283 1.57 7.38 5.27
N SER A 284 0.60 6.86 4.52
CA SER A 284 -0.34 7.68 3.75
C SER A 284 -1.39 8.31 4.68
N LYS A 285 -1.22 9.60 4.95
CA LYS A 285 -2.11 10.35 5.86
C LYS A 285 -3.56 10.37 5.37
N GLU A 286 -3.75 10.40 4.06
CA GLU A 286 -5.06 10.49 3.39
C GLU A 286 -5.88 9.20 3.52
N LYS A 287 -5.23 8.08 3.82
CA LYS A 287 -5.88 6.78 4.02
C LYS A 287 -6.30 6.54 5.47
N LEU A 288 -5.90 7.41 6.40
CA LEU A 288 -6.36 7.37 7.79
C LEU A 288 -7.74 8.02 7.95
N SER A 289 -8.49 7.60 8.97
CA SER A 289 -9.78 8.18 9.33
C SER A 289 -9.60 9.37 10.27
N TRP A 290 -10.09 10.55 9.88
CA TRP A 290 -9.95 11.80 10.62
C TRP A 290 -11.30 12.47 10.97
N ARG A 291 -11.36 13.11 12.13
CA ARG A 291 -12.47 13.97 12.56
C ARG A 291 -11.96 15.40 12.65
N SER A 292 -12.50 16.29 11.82
CA SER A 292 -12.28 17.72 11.98
C SER A 292 -12.85 18.16 13.34
N GLY A 293 -12.05 18.90 14.13
CA GLY A 293 -12.42 19.37 15.47
C GLY A 293 -13.85 19.92 15.54
N VAL A 294 -14.60 19.45 16.52
CA VAL A 294 -15.96 19.93 16.80
C VAL A 294 -15.85 21.30 17.47
N ASN A 295 -16.34 22.35 16.80
CA ASN A 295 -16.84 23.52 17.52
C ASN A 295 -17.98 23.02 18.42
N TYR A 296 -17.86 23.27 19.73
CA TYR A 296 -18.89 22.98 20.71
C TYR A 296 -20.26 23.49 20.25
N GLY A 297 -21.26 22.62 20.26
CA GLY A 297 -22.68 22.97 20.20
C GLY A 297 -23.33 22.89 18.82
N SER A 298 -23.74 21.70 18.40
CA SER A 298 -25.07 21.47 17.80
C SER A 298 -25.34 19.98 17.60
N ASN A 299 -26.50 19.55 18.10
CA ASN A 299 -27.07 18.22 18.00
C ASN A 299 -27.02 17.66 16.56
N PRO A 300 -26.75 16.37 16.34
CA PRO A 300 -26.84 15.75 15.01
C PRO A 300 -28.31 15.45 14.67
N SER A 301 -29.10 16.51 14.46
CA SER A 301 -30.42 16.41 13.86
C SER A 301 -30.63 17.64 12.99
N THR A 302 -30.55 17.44 11.67
CA THR A 302 -30.86 18.35 10.54
C THR A 302 -29.65 18.71 9.66
N ARG A 303 -29.34 17.84 8.69
CA ARG A 303 -28.76 18.30 7.42
C ARG A 303 -29.83 18.18 6.33
N LYS A 304 -30.25 19.35 5.86
CA LYS A 304 -31.29 19.61 4.86
C LYS A 304 -31.09 18.78 3.59
N ARG A 305 -32.16 18.09 3.17
CA ARG A 305 -32.42 17.67 1.78
C ARG A 305 -32.15 18.85 0.84
N ARG A 306 -31.22 18.69 -0.11
CA ARG A 306 -31.23 19.44 -1.36
C ARG A 306 -32.06 18.63 -2.35
N GLU A 307 -33.23 19.16 -2.70
CA GLU A 307 -34.08 18.64 -3.76
C GLU A 307 -33.37 18.77 -5.10
N GLY A 308 -33.24 17.65 -5.82
CA GLY A 308 -32.80 17.62 -7.21
C GLY A 308 -33.93 18.12 -8.12
N LYS A 309 -33.64 19.18 -8.88
CA LYS A 309 -34.44 19.60 -10.03
C LYS A 309 -34.41 18.48 -11.09
N LEU A 310 -35.52 17.75 -11.25
CA LEU A 310 -35.77 16.95 -12.44
C LEU A 310 -36.07 17.91 -13.61
N GLY A 311 -35.17 17.92 -14.60
CA GLY A 311 -35.38 18.57 -15.87
C GLY A 311 -36.43 17.82 -16.70
N SER A 312 -37.59 18.47 -16.91
CA SER A 312 -38.62 18.05 -17.84
C SER A 312 -38.15 18.27 -19.29
N ARG A 313 -37.87 17.19 -20.02
CA ARG A 313 -37.80 17.20 -21.49
C ARG A 313 -39.21 16.97 -22.04
N ARG A 314 -39.87 18.04 -22.52
CA ARG A 314 -40.97 17.94 -23.49
C ARG A 314 -40.41 18.22 -24.88
N GLY A 315 -40.34 17.19 -25.72
CA GLY A 315 -40.07 17.30 -27.15
C GLY A 315 -41.37 17.45 -27.93
N GLY A 316 -41.50 18.59 -28.61
CA GLY A 316 -41.95 18.72 -30.01
C GLY A 316 -43.30 18.13 -30.42
N GLY A 317 -44.35 18.96 -30.34
CA GLY A 317 -45.53 18.85 -31.18
C GLY A 317 -45.32 19.55 -32.53
N LYS A 318 -45.69 18.86 -33.62
CA LYS A 318 -45.81 19.39 -35.00
C LYS A 318 -46.88 20.49 -35.08
N ARG A 319 -46.63 21.56 -35.85
CA ARG A 319 -47.40 21.98 -37.05
C ARG A 319 -47.19 23.47 -37.39
N ALA A 320 -47.18 23.69 -38.71
CA ALA A 320 -47.24 24.96 -39.48
C ALA A 320 -45.96 25.80 -39.47
#